data_AF-A0A2S9E184-F1
#
_entry.id   AF-A0A2S9E184-F1
#
_cell.length_a   1.000
_cell.length_b   1.000
_cell.length_c   1.000
_cell.angle_alpha   90.00
_cell.angle_beta   90.00
_cell.angle_gamma   90.00
#
_symmetry.space_group_name_H-M   'P 1'
#
loop_
_entity.id
_entity.type
_entity.pdbx_description
1 polymer ?
#
loop_
_entity_poly.entity_id
_entity_poly.type
_entity_poly.pdbx_seq_one_letter_code
_entity_poly.pdbx_strand_id
1 'polypeptide(L)'
;MSELVNKSLLGTAGLLAAAAMLVSCQSSSAANDQGTAVRAQADQGVTSRVISELSCSEGSEALGQDMTSGANWSMCFSVDIKLGMVLENVTFTPPNAEPMEIIDSMSLSQLEVPYDDGGRSTSDITSAGFGGGNMHSLTEIECPGTLVSHGIPTIGDGSKYGEIESRPVLCSDTVDGGLSYRSAEVGQLLAKRKNDWQLSTVSKVGWYEYLNQVTFGADGSIRPALGATGDLSPVDYSDAEHGSAVGEGEEHHASSHSHNAVWKIHWALGGTGAQQVEQYDTKDTNESGEQSPIVEGNYTKINEPATAQWTDARWWKVSAPGMLNADGHVMSYEIDMGKTDGFSFIDDEKNHGADADTDYDVAFTNADDCHIYATYNRGTCGRGVLDFVKNQSGEKLQDVVSWVAVGYHHVPRDEEQSPMEVHWQGFTMVPRDLTAQRLDVPEERSELNGRPEDWQGQLPPEGN
;
A
#
# COMPACT_ATOMS: atom_id res chain seq x y z
N MET A 1 -63.37 -19.16 -9.18
CA MET A 1 -64.45 -20.07 -9.61
C MET A 1 -64.18 -20.39 -11.07
N SER A 2 -64.22 -21.67 -11.47
CA SER A 2 -63.93 -22.18 -12.84
C SER A 2 -62.54 -21.85 -13.43
N GLU A 3 -61.91 -22.67 -14.27
CA GLU A 3 -62.03 -24.10 -14.66
C GLU A 3 -60.59 -24.53 -15.09
N LEU A 4 -60.02 -25.69 -14.72
CA LEU A 4 -60.22 -27.05 -15.28
C LEU A 4 -60.00 -27.11 -16.81
N VAL A 5 -59.23 -28.05 -17.41
CA VAL A 5 -58.47 -29.26 -16.97
C VAL A 5 -57.40 -29.55 -18.08
N ASN A 6 -56.29 -30.31 -18.01
CA ASN A 6 -55.77 -31.47 -17.26
C ASN A 6 -54.32 -31.17 -16.72
N LYS A 7 -53.35 -32.03 -16.31
CA LYS A 7 -52.91 -33.45 -16.50
C LYS A 7 -52.31 -33.75 -17.91
N SER A 8 -51.46 -34.75 -18.18
CA SER A 8 -50.92 -35.97 -17.49
C SER A 8 -49.68 -36.51 -18.26
N LEU A 9 -48.75 -37.39 -17.82
CA LEU A 9 -48.30 -38.01 -16.55
C LEU A 9 -46.97 -38.77 -16.87
N LEU A 10 -45.97 -38.82 -15.96
CA LEU A 10 -44.84 -39.80 -15.85
C LEU A 10 -43.93 -40.07 -17.09
N GLY A 11 -42.73 -40.67 -16.98
CA GLY A 11 -41.91 -41.00 -15.80
C GLY A 11 -40.86 -42.11 -16.03
N THR A 12 -39.68 -41.94 -15.42
CA THR A 12 -38.67 -42.96 -15.02
C THR A 12 -38.00 -43.94 -16.03
N ALA A 13 -36.67 -43.75 -16.17
CA ALA A 13 -35.59 -44.75 -16.03
C ALA A 13 -35.31 -45.86 -17.08
N GLY A 14 -34.01 -46.05 -17.39
CA GLY A 14 -33.42 -47.19 -18.13
C GLY A 14 -31.90 -47.00 -18.31
N LEU A 15 -31.08 -48.04 -18.12
CA LEU A 15 -29.60 -47.96 -18.02
C LEU A 15 -28.83 -48.58 -19.21
N LEU A 16 -27.56 -48.17 -19.33
CA LEU A 16 -26.39 -48.92 -19.83
C LEU A 16 -26.32 -49.40 -21.30
N ALA A 17 -25.28 -48.93 -22.01
CA ALA A 17 -24.18 -49.78 -22.53
C ALA A 17 -22.97 -48.90 -22.94
N ALA A 18 -21.78 -49.50 -23.07
CA ALA A 18 -20.52 -48.78 -23.34
C ALA A 18 -19.89 -49.15 -24.69
N ALA A 19 -19.07 -48.25 -25.23
CA ALA A 19 -18.06 -48.55 -26.24
C ALA A 19 -16.85 -47.62 -26.07
N ALA A 20 -15.65 -48.17 -26.06
CA ALA A 20 -14.39 -47.42 -26.04
C ALA A 20 -13.61 -47.66 -27.34
N MET A 21 -12.86 -46.67 -27.81
CA MET A 21 -11.88 -46.84 -28.88
C MET A 21 -10.55 -46.22 -28.49
N LEU A 22 -9.54 -47.07 -28.36
CA LEU A 22 -8.13 -46.68 -28.30
C LEU A 22 -7.62 -46.50 -29.74
N VAL A 23 -6.94 -45.38 -30.01
CA VAL A 23 -6.15 -45.20 -31.24
C VAL A 23 -4.71 -44.92 -30.84
N SER A 24 -3.83 -45.89 -31.08
CA SER A 24 -2.40 -45.79 -30.80
C SER A 24 -1.63 -45.35 -32.04
N CYS A 25 -0.98 -44.18 -31.98
CA CYS A 25 0.07 -43.80 -32.92
C CYS A 25 1.41 -43.75 -32.17
N GLN A 26 2.34 -44.63 -32.56
CA GLN A 26 3.73 -44.55 -32.15
C GLN A 26 4.44 -43.49 -32.99
N SER A 27 5.19 -42.59 -32.36
CA SER A 27 6.09 -41.65 -33.03
C SER A 27 7.55 -42.00 -32.75
N SER A 28 8.35 -42.07 -33.81
CA SER A 28 9.72 -42.57 -33.77
C SER A 28 10.68 -41.60 -33.07
N SER A 29 11.65 -42.14 -32.33
CA SER A 29 12.80 -41.37 -31.86
C SER A 29 13.68 -40.93 -33.04
N ALA A 30 13.75 -39.63 -33.29
CA ALA A 30 14.74 -39.00 -34.15
C ALA A 30 15.39 -37.84 -33.37
N ALA A 31 16.64 -37.99 -33.00
CA ALA A 31 17.40 -36.89 -32.40
C ALA A 31 17.75 -35.86 -33.49
N ASN A 32 17.57 -34.58 -33.21
CA ASN A 32 18.35 -33.54 -33.87
C ASN A 32 18.65 -32.41 -32.88
N ASP A 33 19.84 -31.85 -33.00
CA ASP A 33 20.46 -30.95 -32.03
C ASP A 33 20.26 -29.49 -32.44
N GLN A 34 19.65 -28.66 -31.57
CA GLN A 34 19.81 -27.21 -31.58
C GLN A 34 19.69 -26.59 -30.17
N GLY A 35 20.85 -26.28 -29.59
CA GLY A 35 21.11 -25.04 -28.86
C GLY A 35 20.05 -24.51 -27.89
N THR A 36 20.07 -24.97 -26.65
CA THR A 36 19.49 -24.22 -25.53
C THR A 36 20.25 -22.91 -25.33
N ALA A 37 19.67 -21.80 -25.80
CA ALA A 37 20.13 -20.47 -25.46
C ALA A 37 19.96 -20.26 -23.94
N VAL A 38 21.06 -20.33 -23.20
CA VAL A 38 21.07 -20.08 -21.75
C VAL A 38 20.63 -18.64 -21.52
N ARG A 39 19.43 -18.48 -20.94
CA ARG A 39 18.94 -17.18 -20.49
C ARG A 39 19.90 -16.69 -19.42
N ALA A 40 20.70 -15.67 -19.72
CA ALA A 40 21.73 -15.19 -18.83
C ALA A 40 21.12 -14.78 -17.49
N GLN A 41 21.73 -15.22 -16.38
CA GLN A 41 21.44 -14.67 -15.07
C GLN A 41 21.98 -13.23 -15.06
N ALA A 42 21.09 -12.27 -15.32
CA ALA A 42 21.37 -10.88 -15.02
C ALA A 42 21.42 -10.69 -13.50
N ASP A 43 22.34 -9.85 -13.08
CA ASP A 43 22.72 -9.47 -11.72
C ASP A 43 22.00 -10.14 -10.52
N GLN A 44 22.76 -10.93 -9.78
CA GLN A 44 22.47 -11.29 -8.37
C GLN A 44 23.53 -10.69 -7.43
N GLY A 45 24.49 -9.92 -7.97
CA GLY A 45 25.59 -9.33 -7.23
C GLY A 45 25.22 -8.01 -6.57
N VAL A 46 24.40 -7.18 -7.23
CA VAL A 46 23.95 -5.88 -6.68
C VAL A 46 23.03 -6.07 -5.48
N THR A 47 21.87 -6.75 -5.61
CA THR A 47 21.00 -7.08 -4.46
C THR A 47 21.79 -7.72 -3.31
N SER A 48 22.60 -8.75 -3.60
CA SER A 48 23.38 -9.45 -2.56
C SER A 48 24.41 -8.55 -1.87
N ARG A 49 24.91 -7.51 -2.55
CA ARG A 49 25.83 -6.54 -1.95
C ARG A 49 25.09 -5.52 -1.09
N VAL A 50 23.99 -4.94 -1.59
CA VAL A 50 23.21 -3.94 -0.83
C VAL A 50 22.67 -4.56 0.46
N ILE A 51 22.11 -5.78 0.40
CA ILE A 51 21.68 -6.53 1.59
C ILE A 51 22.86 -6.80 2.56
N SER A 52 24.08 -7.02 2.06
CA SER A 52 25.26 -7.24 2.92
C SER A 52 25.83 -5.98 3.58
N GLU A 53 25.42 -4.79 3.11
CA GLU A 53 25.80 -3.49 3.68
C GLU A 53 24.68 -2.91 4.59
N LEU A 54 23.47 -3.48 4.56
CA LEU A 54 22.33 -3.10 5.40
C LEU A 54 22.44 -3.67 6.83
N SER A 55 22.37 -2.80 7.84
CA SER A 55 22.38 -3.20 9.26
C SER A 55 20.97 -3.25 9.86
N CYS A 56 20.40 -4.45 9.96
CA CYS A 56 19.13 -4.68 10.66
C CYS A 56 19.31 -4.91 12.16
N SER A 57 18.26 -4.61 12.93
CA SER A 57 18.10 -4.89 14.36
C SER A 57 18.11 -6.39 14.67
N GLU A 58 18.46 -6.77 15.90
CA GLU A 58 18.46 -8.20 16.31
C GLU A 58 17.03 -8.74 16.31
N GLY A 59 16.76 -9.69 15.41
CA GLY A 59 15.44 -10.29 15.19
C GLY A 59 14.78 -9.88 13.87
N SER A 60 15.25 -8.82 13.20
CA SER A 60 14.70 -8.36 11.92
C SER A 60 15.38 -9.02 10.72
N GLU A 61 14.61 -9.33 9.68
CA GLU A 61 15.09 -9.96 8.44
C GLU A 61 15.51 -8.90 7.42
N ALA A 62 16.68 -9.06 6.78
CA ALA A 62 17.16 -8.14 5.75
C ALA A 62 16.60 -8.52 4.37
N LEU A 63 15.92 -7.56 3.72
CA LEU A 63 15.26 -7.71 2.42
C LEU A 63 15.87 -6.78 1.37
N GLY A 64 15.77 -7.18 0.10
CA GLY A 64 16.07 -6.29 -1.02
C GLY A 64 15.79 -6.89 -2.39
N GLN A 65 15.59 -6.03 -3.38
CA GLN A 65 15.14 -6.40 -4.73
C GLN A 65 15.70 -5.43 -5.79
N ASP A 66 16.40 -5.97 -6.78
CA ASP A 66 16.79 -5.24 -8.01
C ASP A 66 15.58 -5.06 -8.93
N MET A 67 15.40 -3.83 -9.42
CA MET A 67 14.23 -3.39 -10.17
C MET A 67 14.51 -3.29 -11.67
N THR A 68 13.46 -3.42 -12.49
CA THR A 68 13.56 -3.31 -13.96
C THR A 68 14.05 -1.95 -14.49
N SER A 69 14.12 -0.93 -13.63
CA SER A 69 14.73 0.38 -13.92
C SER A 69 16.25 0.40 -13.76
N GLY A 70 16.85 -0.63 -13.14
CA GLY A 70 18.25 -0.65 -12.71
C GLY A 70 18.46 -0.05 -11.31
N ALA A 71 17.38 0.32 -10.61
CA ALA A 71 17.42 0.72 -9.21
C ALA A 71 17.33 -0.52 -8.29
N ASN A 72 17.68 -0.36 -7.02
CA ASN A 72 17.50 -1.37 -5.98
C ASN A 72 16.66 -0.80 -4.83
N TRP A 73 15.79 -1.62 -4.23
CA TRP A 73 15.19 -1.35 -2.92
C TRP A 73 15.79 -2.30 -1.88
N SER A 74 16.02 -1.80 -0.66
CA SER A 74 16.40 -2.62 0.50
C SER A 74 15.74 -2.10 1.78
N MET A 75 15.50 -2.99 2.74
CA MET A 75 14.85 -2.66 4.02
C MET A 75 15.01 -3.82 5.01
N CYS A 76 14.74 -3.54 6.28
CA CYS A 76 14.59 -4.55 7.33
C CYS A 76 13.10 -4.82 7.58
N PHE A 77 12.73 -6.08 7.79
CA PHE A 77 11.36 -6.50 8.14
C PHE A 77 11.31 -7.09 9.53
N SER A 78 10.35 -6.64 10.32
CA SER A 78 10.06 -7.13 11.66
C SER A 78 8.56 -7.27 11.91
N VAL A 79 8.20 -8.05 12.93
CA VAL A 79 6.80 -8.24 13.36
C VAL A 79 6.62 -7.78 14.79
N ASP A 80 5.94 -6.66 14.98
CA ASP A 80 5.37 -6.31 16.30
C ASP A 80 4.05 -7.06 16.52
N ILE A 81 3.79 -7.47 17.75
CA ILE A 81 2.57 -8.21 18.12
C ILE A 81 1.27 -7.42 17.85
N LYS A 82 1.31 -6.09 17.87
CA LYS A 82 0.14 -5.24 17.64
C LYS A 82 0.08 -4.69 16.22
N LEU A 83 1.13 -4.04 15.74
CA LEU A 83 1.20 -3.42 14.42
C LEU A 83 1.25 -4.47 13.27
N GLY A 84 1.70 -5.70 13.57
CA GLY A 84 1.97 -6.71 12.55
C GLY A 84 3.26 -6.39 11.81
N MET A 85 3.21 -6.34 10.48
CA MET A 85 4.35 -5.94 9.64
C MET A 85 4.84 -4.53 9.97
N VAL A 86 6.12 -4.44 10.32
CA VAL A 86 6.90 -3.21 10.40
C VAL A 86 8.03 -3.29 9.37
N LEU A 87 8.26 -2.20 8.64
CA LEU A 87 9.37 -2.06 7.69
C LEU A 87 10.27 -0.93 8.17
N GLU A 88 11.57 -1.22 8.32
CA GLU A 88 12.59 -0.35 8.91
C GLU A 88 13.73 -0.09 7.90
N ASN A 89 14.44 1.04 8.01
CA ASN A 89 15.61 1.42 7.19
C ASN A 89 15.33 1.36 5.66
N VAL A 90 14.14 1.78 5.24
CA VAL A 90 13.66 1.64 3.85
C VAL A 90 14.48 2.54 2.93
N THR A 91 15.35 1.88 2.16
CA THR A 91 16.40 2.48 1.36
C THR A 91 16.13 2.25 -0.12
N PHE A 92 16.26 3.32 -0.90
CA PHE A 92 16.23 3.29 -2.35
C PHE A 92 17.63 3.55 -2.90
N THR A 93 18.05 2.83 -3.94
CA THR A 93 19.33 3.06 -4.62
C THR A 93 19.06 3.31 -6.11
N PRO A 94 19.11 4.57 -6.59
CA PRO A 94 18.95 4.87 -8.01
C PRO A 94 20.07 4.25 -8.88
N PRO A 95 19.86 4.02 -10.18
CA PRO A 95 20.86 3.40 -11.05
C PRO A 95 22.14 4.25 -11.11
N ASN A 96 23.27 3.65 -10.72
CA ASN A 96 24.60 4.31 -10.66
C ASN A 96 24.69 5.48 -9.66
N ALA A 97 23.81 5.54 -8.65
CA ALA A 97 23.89 6.50 -7.54
C ALA A 97 24.22 5.79 -6.21
N GLU A 98 24.53 6.58 -5.18
CA GLU A 98 24.64 6.09 -3.81
C GLU A 98 23.24 5.76 -3.24
N PRO A 99 23.12 4.83 -2.27
CA PRO A 99 21.86 4.57 -1.56
C PRO A 99 21.35 5.81 -0.81
N MET A 100 20.02 5.94 -0.77
CA MET A 100 19.31 7.01 -0.07
C MET A 100 18.17 6.43 0.77
N GLU A 101 18.22 6.70 2.07
CA GLU A 101 17.17 6.30 3.00
C GLU A 101 15.94 7.21 2.83
N ILE A 102 14.75 6.61 2.79
CA ILE A 102 13.48 7.29 2.49
C ILE A 102 12.58 7.32 3.73
N ILE A 103 12.43 6.17 4.40
CA ILE A 103 11.58 5.95 5.57
C ILE A 103 12.41 5.21 6.61
N ASP A 104 12.51 5.77 7.82
CA ASP A 104 13.13 5.14 8.99
C ASP A 104 12.30 3.93 9.41
N SER A 105 10.99 4.14 9.59
CA SER A 105 10.05 3.10 9.99
C SER A 105 8.63 3.35 9.48
N MET A 106 7.96 2.29 9.02
CA MET A 106 6.55 2.33 8.57
C MET A 106 5.76 1.13 9.07
N SER A 107 4.52 1.39 9.48
CA SER A 107 3.57 0.37 9.97
C SER A 107 2.11 0.81 9.86
N LEU A 108 1.18 -0.16 9.94
CA LEU A 108 -0.24 0.12 10.15
C LEU A 108 -0.47 0.37 11.65
N SER A 109 -0.82 1.61 12.01
CA SER A 109 -0.82 2.11 13.38
C SER A 109 -2.17 1.97 14.10
N GLN A 110 -3.28 1.99 13.36
CA GLN A 110 -4.60 1.60 13.85
C GLN A 110 -5.49 1.13 12.69
N LEU A 111 -6.44 0.24 13.03
CA LEU A 111 -7.67 0.01 12.29
C LEU A 111 -8.83 0.10 13.29
N GLU A 112 -9.82 0.97 13.07
CA GLU A 112 -11.10 0.95 13.79
C GLU A 112 -12.22 0.56 12.83
N VAL A 113 -13.14 -0.30 13.29
CA VAL A 113 -14.26 -0.85 12.50
C VAL A 113 -15.60 -0.55 13.19
N PRO A 114 -16.13 0.68 13.08
CA PRO A 114 -17.46 1.03 13.56
C PRO A 114 -18.55 0.49 12.62
N TYR A 115 -19.65 0.02 13.22
CA TYR A 115 -20.85 -0.48 12.52
C TYR A 115 -21.94 0.59 12.49
N ASP A 116 -22.65 0.69 11.37
CA ASP A 116 -23.55 1.82 11.06
C ASP A 116 -24.78 1.91 11.98
N ASP A 117 -25.20 0.79 12.58
CA ASP A 117 -26.28 0.75 13.58
C ASP A 117 -25.84 1.25 14.99
N GLY A 118 -24.56 1.58 15.16
CA GLY A 118 -23.97 2.05 16.41
C GLY A 118 -23.88 0.98 17.51
N GLY A 119 -24.24 -0.27 17.23
CA GLY A 119 -24.21 -1.38 18.18
C GLY A 119 -22.79 -1.88 18.48
N ARG A 120 -21.83 -1.63 17.58
CA ARG A 120 -20.47 -2.17 17.65
C ARG A 120 -19.40 -1.23 17.08
N SER A 121 -18.22 -1.25 17.70
CA SER A 121 -16.94 -0.84 17.10
C SER A 121 -15.83 -1.76 17.64
N THR A 122 -14.81 -2.05 16.83
CA THR A 122 -13.57 -2.72 17.27
C THR A 122 -12.35 -1.90 16.86
N SER A 123 -11.27 -1.93 17.65
CA SER A 123 -9.99 -1.29 17.33
C SER A 123 -8.91 -2.35 17.11
N ASP A 124 -8.88 -2.95 15.93
CA ASP A 124 -8.31 -4.28 15.67
C ASP A 124 -6.81 -4.36 15.97
N ILE A 125 -6.02 -3.36 15.60
CA ILE A 125 -4.57 -3.28 15.90
C ILE A 125 -4.32 -3.24 17.41
N THR A 126 -4.98 -2.33 18.14
CA THR A 126 -4.71 -2.16 19.57
C THR A 126 -5.37 -3.22 20.46
N SER A 127 -6.58 -3.67 20.11
CA SER A 127 -7.34 -4.68 20.87
C SER A 127 -6.85 -6.11 20.60
N ALA A 128 -6.87 -6.57 19.35
CA ALA A 128 -6.39 -7.89 18.94
C ALA A 128 -4.88 -7.85 18.65
N GLY A 129 -4.47 -7.10 17.64
CA GLY A 129 -3.11 -7.06 17.09
C GLY A 129 -2.96 -7.90 15.83
N PHE A 130 -2.17 -7.44 14.88
CA PHE A 130 -1.90 -8.11 13.61
C PHE A 130 -0.68 -9.04 13.66
N GLY A 131 0.14 -8.97 14.71
CA GLY A 131 1.28 -9.87 14.90
C GLY A 131 0.97 -11.13 15.74
N GLY A 132 2.02 -11.82 16.16
CA GLY A 132 1.93 -12.95 17.09
C GLY A 132 1.02 -14.08 16.56
N GLY A 133 0.11 -14.56 17.42
CA GLY A 133 -0.83 -15.63 17.08
C GLY A 133 -1.92 -15.27 16.07
N ASN A 134 -2.15 -13.98 15.79
CA ASN A 134 -3.15 -13.54 14.80
C ASN A 134 -2.55 -13.44 13.39
N MET A 135 -1.24 -13.21 13.27
CA MET A 135 -0.52 -13.32 12.01
C MET A 135 -0.56 -14.78 11.54
N HIS A 136 -1.05 -15.03 10.33
CA HIS A 136 -1.20 -16.36 9.75
C HIS A 136 0.07 -16.82 9.01
N SER A 137 0.23 -18.14 8.88
CA SER A 137 1.34 -18.71 8.10
C SER A 137 0.89 -18.84 6.65
N LEU A 138 1.62 -18.22 5.72
CA LEU A 138 1.29 -18.21 4.30
C LEU A 138 1.75 -19.48 3.58
N THR A 139 1.08 -19.83 2.48
CA THR A 139 1.48 -20.91 1.57
C THR A 139 1.81 -20.38 0.15
N GLU A 140 2.18 -21.29 -0.76
CA GLU A 140 2.39 -21.01 -2.19
C GLU A 140 1.11 -20.54 -2.92
N ILE A 141 -0.07 -20.59 -2.27
CA ILE A 141 -1.33 -20.07 -2.81
C ILE A 141 -1.43 -18.56 -2.57
N GLU A 142 -1.14 -18.10 -1.36
CA GLU A 142 -1.11 -16.68 -0.98
C GLU A 142 0.16 -15.99 -1.50
N CYS A 143 1.25 -16.73 -1.73
CA CYS A 143 2.52 -16.19 -2.20
C CYS A 143 3.06 -16.88 -3.46
N PRO A 144 2.89 -16.26 -4.65
CA PRO A 144 3.55 -16.69 -5.89
C PRO A 144 5.08 -16.49 -5.89
N GLY A 145 5.57 -15.60 -5.01
CA GLY A 145 6.98 -15.21 -4.90
C GLY A 145 7.76 -15.98 -3.84
N THR A 146 8.51 -15.26 -3.01
CA THR A 146 9.32 -15.85 -1.92
C THR A 146 8.59 -15.76 -0.59
N LEU A 147 8.36 -16.92 0.04
CA LEU A 147 7.91 -17.02 1.43
C LEU A 147 9.08 -16.75 2.39
N VAL A 148 9.06 -15.60 3.06
CA VAL A 148 10.04 -15.24 4.09
C VAL A 148 9.51 -15.70 5.45
N SER A 149 10.36 -16.41 6.20
CA SER A 149 10.04 -16.91 7.54
C SER A 149 10.65 -16.01 8.61
N HIS A 150 9.89 -15.75 9.67
CA HIS A 150 10.28 -14.86 10.76
C HIS A 150 9.92 -15.49 12.12
N GLY A 151 10.56 -15.03 13.20
CA GLY A 151 10.32 -15.52 14.56
C GLY A 151 9.05 -14.96 15.16
N ILE A 152 7.98 -15.75 15.25
CA ILE A 152 6.68 -15.31 15.79
C ILE A 152 6.48 -15.83 17.22
N PRO A 153 6.25 -14.95 18.21
CA PRO A 153 5.98 -15.37 19.57
C PRO A 153 4.57 -15.97 19.71
N THR A 154 4.49 -17.15 20.33
CA THR A 154 3.21 -17.84 20.63
C THR A 154 2.42 -17.19 21.77
N ILE A 155 3.08 -16.44 22.67
CA ILE A 155 2.44 -15.72 23.78
C ILE A 155 3.14 -14.37 23.98
N GLY A 156 2.40 -13.27 23.81
CA GLY A 156 2.94 -11.92 24.03
C GLY A 156 4.10 -11.58 23.08
N ASP A 157 5.08 -10.84 23.59
CA ASP A 157 6.31 -10.46 22.91
C ASP A 157 7.37 -11.59 22.86
N GLY A 158 7.09 -12.78 23.42
CA GLY A 158 8.05 -13.87 23.57
C GLY A 158 9.17 -13.62 24.59
N SER A 159 9.27 -12.41 25.19
CA SER A 159 10.39 -12.03 26.07
C SER A 159 10.40 -12.78 27.41
N LYS A 160 9.26 -13.37 27.78
CA LYS A 160 8.98 -13.89 29.12
C LYS A 160 8.23 -15.22 29.16
N TYR A 161 7.38 -15.48 28.18
CA TYR A 161 6.52 -16.67 28.08
C TYR A 161 6.29 -17.02 26.60
N GLY A 162 5.90 -18.28 26.35
CA GLY A 162 5.74 -18.80 24.99
C GLY A 162 7.05 -19.29 24.38
N GLU A 163 6.92 -20.06 23.30
CA GLU A 163 8.00 -20.36 22.36
C GLU A 163 7.93 -19.37 21.18
N ILE A 164 9.08 -19.09 20.55
CA ILE A 164 9.15 -18.29 19.32
C ILE A 164 9.28 -19.28 18.15
N GLU A 165 8.24 -19.36 17.33
CA GLU A 165 8.16 -20.27 16.20
C GLU A 165 8.59 -19.56 14.92
N SER A 166 9.56 -20.10 14.19
CA SER A 166 9.88 -19.60 12.84
C SER A 166 8.77 -20.02 11.87
N ARG A 167 8.04 -19.04 11.33
CA ARG A 167 6.84 -19.24 10.50
C ARG A 167 6.94 -18.42 9.20
N PRO A 168 6.55 -18.97 8.03
CA PRO A 168 6.46 -18.19 6.79
C PRO A 168 5.28 -17.23 6.90
N VAL A 169 5.54 -15.95 7.12
CA VAL A 169 4.49 -14.94 7.40
C VAL A 169 4.46 -13.78 6.40
N LEU A 170 5.57 -13.56 5.69
CA LEU A 170 5.72 -12.50 4.70
C LEU A 170 5.86 -13.14 3.32
N CYS A 171 5.03 -12.67 2.38
CA CYS A 171 5.28 -12.87 0.97
C CYS A 171 6.14 -11.72 0.43
N SER A 172 7.12 -12.06 -0.41
CA SER A 172 7.91 -11.12 -1.20
C SER A 172 7.84 -11.53 -2.67
N ASP A 173 6.97 -10.89 -3.45
CA ASP A 173 6.73 -11.19 -4.86
C ASP A 173 7.12 -10.05 -5.81
N THR A 174 7.45 -10.38 -7.06
CA THR A 174 7.81 -9.42 -8.12
C THR A 174 6.72 -9.40 -9.18
N VAL A 175 5.82 -8.41 -9.08
CA VAL A 175 4.61 -8.30 -9.90
C VAL A 175 4.84 -7.46 -11.17
N ASP A 176 4.05 -7.73 -12.22
CA ASP A 176 4.08 -6.97 -13.49
C ASP A 176 3.47 -5.57 -13.30
N GLY A 177 4.33 -4.58 -13.07
CA GLY A 177 3.98 -3.16 -12.82
C GLY A 177 3.51 -2.39 -14.06
N GLY A 178 3.18 -3.06 -15.17
CA GLY A 178 2.63 -2.41 -16.36
C GLY A 178 3.69 -1.82 -17.30
N LEU A 179 3.37 -0.68 -17.92
CA LEU A 179 4.30 0.05 -18.78
C LEU A 179 5.11 1.07 -17.96
N SER A 180 6.45 0.97 -18.02
CA SER A 180 7.38 1.99 -17.51
C SER A 180 7.31 3.28 -18.35
N TYR A 181 7.13 3.12 -19.66
CA TYR A 181 6.89 4.20 -20.62
C TYR A 181 6.37 3.69 -21.96
N ARG A 182 5.77 4.61 -22.72
CA ARG A 182 5.54 4.50 -24.17
C ARG A 182 5.60 5.88 -24.82
N SER A 183 6.44 6.06 -25.84
CA SER A 183 6.50 7.27 -26.67
C SER A 183 6.72 6.91 -28.13
N ALA A 184 6.07 7.64 -29.05
CA ALA A 184 6.13 7.40 -30.50
C ALA A 184 6.37 8.70 -31.30
N GLU A 185 6.94 9.72 -30.64
CA GLU A 185 7.01 11.10 -31.14
C GLU A 185 8.07 11.31 -32.24
N VAL A 186 9.11 10.46 -32.30
CA VAL A 186 10.17 10.49 -33.32
C VAL A 186 10.43 9.08 -33.80
N GLY A 187 10.07 8.78 -35.06
CA GLY A 187 10.51 7.61 -35.84
C GLY A 187 10.29 6.21 -35.23
N GLN A 188 11.04 5.92 -34.19
CA GLN A 188 11.07 4.71 -33.39
C GLN A 188 10.04 4.74 -32.24
N LEU A 189 9.37 3.61 -32.02
CA LEU A 189 8.53 3.40 -30.83
C LEU A 189 9.42 3.04 -29.63
N LEU A 190 9.52 3.95 -28.66
CA LEU A 190 10.15 3.67 -27.36
C LEU A 190 9.08 3.13 -26.42
N ALA A 191 9.20 1.88 -25.96
CA ALA A 191 8.28 1.28 -25.00
C ALA A 191 8.98 0.24 -24.13
N LYS A 192 8.69 0.21 -22.83
CA LYS A 192 9.27 -0.72 -21.86
C LYS A 192 8.25 -1.04 -20.77
N ARG A 193 8.24 -2.29 -20.27
CA ARG A 193 7.50 -2.68 -19.07
C ARG A 193 8.34 -2.49 -17.81
N LYS A 194 7.69 -2.37 -16.66
CA LYS A 194 8.34 -2.47 -15.36
C LYS A 194 7.78 -3.62 -14.53
N ASN A 195 8.57 -4.13 -13.61
CA ASN A 195 8.10 -4.93 -12.49
C ASN A 195 8.14 -4.07 -11.23
N ASP A 196 7.18 -4.24 -10.34
CA ASP A 196 7.17 -3.63 -9.00
C ASP A 196 7.31 -4.75 -7.95
N TRP A 197 7.83 -4.45 -6.76
CA TRP A 197 8.09 -5.40 -5.69
C TRP A 197 7.01 -5.31 -4.62
N GLN A 198 6.38 -6.43 -4.26
CA GLN A 198 5.24 -6.48 -3.37
C GLN A 198 5.58 -7.30 -2.12
N LEU A 199 5.44 -6.66 -0.96
CA LEU A 199 5.52 -7.27 0.36
C LEU A 199 4.11 -7.39 0.95
N SER A 200 3.72 -8.55 1.48
CA SER A 200 2.40 -8.74 2.11
C SER A 200 2.39 -9.76 3.25
N THR A 201 1.52 -9.51 4.24
CA THR A 201 1.27 -10.37 5.41
C THR A 201 -0.23 -10.55 5.61
N VAL A 202 -0.65 -11.69 6.18
CA VAL A 202 -2.07 -11.98 6.48
C VAL A 202 -2.30 -12.06 7.98
N SER A 203 -3.34 -11.37 8.48
CA SER A 203 -3.70 -11.32 9.91
C SER A 203 -5.20 -11.58 10.10
N LYS A 204 -5.58 -12.55 10.95
CA LYS A 204 -6.99 -12.84 11.25
C LYS A 204 -7.47 -12.13 12.52
N VAL A 205 -8.58 -11.40 12.42
CA VAL A 205 -9.26 -10.78 13.57
C VAL A 205 -10.76 -11.09 13.52
N GLY A 206 -11.19 -12.00 14.40
CA GLY A 206 -12.57 -12.48 14.40
C GLY A 206 -12.90 -13.24 13.11
N TRP A 207 -13.81 -12.68 12.31
CA TRP A 207 -14.23 -13.26 11.03
C TRP A 207 -13.40 -12.73 9.84
N TYR A 208 -12.82 -11.54 9.97
CA TYR A 208 -12.05 -10.86 8.93
C TYR A 208 -10.62 -11.39 8.86
N GLU A 209 -10.08 -11.45 7.64
CA GLU A 209 -8.66 -11.65 7.37
C GLU A 209 -8.13 -10.48 6.55
N TYR A 210 -7.06 -9.87 7.07
CA TYR A 210 -6.52 -8.61 6.57
C TYR A 210 -5.17 -8.84 5.90
N LEU A 211 -5.04 -8.35 4.66
CA LEU A 211 -3.82 -8.37 3.86
C LEU A 211 -3.12 -7.01 4.02
N ASN A 212 -2.19 -6.90 4.98
CA ASN A 212 -1.36 -5.70 5.09
C ASN A 212 -0.23 -5.80 4.05
N GLN A 213 -0.21 -4.88 3.09
CA GLN A 213 0.59 -4.94 1.87
C GLN A 213 1.32 -3.61 1.61
N VAL A 214 2.55 -3.68 1.12
CA VAL A 214 3.29 -2.52 0.58
C VAL A 214 3.87 -2.89 -0.78
N THR A 215 3.63 -2.07 -1.80
CA THR A 215 4.23 -2.26 -3.14
C THR A 215 5.23 -1.15 -3.47
N PHE A 216 6.49 -1.53 -3.68
CA PHE A 216 7.62 -0.67 -4.03
C PHE A 216 7.84 -0.66 -5.55
N GLY A 217 7.72 0.52 -6.16
CA GLY A 217 7.77 0.69 -7.60
C GLY A 217 9.18 0.75 -8.18
N ALA A 218 9.37 0.27 -9.41
CA ALA A 218 10.61 0.51 -10.14
C ALA A 218 10.84 1.99 -10.52
N ASP A 219 9.80 2.82 -10.38
CA ASP A 219 9.81 4.28 -10.54
C ASP A 219 10.14 5.04 -9.24
N GLY A 220 10.34 4.33 -8.12
CA GLY A 220 10.55 4.93 -6.80
C GLY A 220 9.25 5.15 -6.00
N SER A 221 8.06 4.82 -6.53
CA SER A 221 6.81 4.93 -5.75
C SER A 221 6.73 3.91 -4.61
N ILE A 222 6.01 4.23 -3.53
CA ILE A 222 5.71 3.31 -2.43
C ILE A 222 4.20 3.31 -2.21
N ARG A 223 3.56 2.14 -2.17
CA ARG A 223 2.09 2.01 -2.13
C ARG A 223 1.64 1.09 -1.00
N PRO A 224 1.42 1.63 0.22
CA PRO A 224 0.78 0.91 1.31
C PRO A 224 -0.71 0.69 1.02
N ALA A 225 -1.19 -0.52 1.27
CA ALA A 225 -2.58 -0.90 1.12
C ALA A 225 -2.98 -1.95 2.16
N LEU A 226 -4.23 -1.88 2.59
CA LEU A 226 -4.89 -2.87 3.43
C LEU A 226 -5.99 -3.53 2.59
N GLY A 227 -5.88 -4.84 2.39
CA GLY A 227 -6.95 -5.67 1.85
C GLY A 227 -7.76 -6.29 2.99
N ALA A 228 -9.06 -6.46 2.81
CA ALA A 228 -9.94 -7.14 3.76
C ALA A 228 -10.80 -8.21 3.06
N THR A 229 -10.88 -9.38 3.69
CA THR A 229 -11.59 -10.58 3.23
C THR A 229 -11.94 -11.44 4.46
N GLY A 230 -12.22 -12.73 4.30
CA GLY A 230 -12.72 -13.63 5.34
C GLY A 230 -14.21 -13.88 5.16
N ASP A 231 -14.98 -13.82 6.25
CA ASP A 231 -16.44 -14.06 6.25
C ASP A 231 -17.20 -12.83 6.77
N LEU A 232 -18.36 -12.53 6.16
CA LEU A 232 -19.38 -11.70 6.80
C LEU A 232 -19.78 -12.34 8.15
N SER A 233 -19.75 -11.54 9.21
CA SER A 233 -19.90 -12.06 10.57
C SER A 233 -21.32 -12.59 10.83
N PRO A 234 -21.51 -13.86 11.22
CA PRO A 234 -22.82 -14.48 11.47
C PRO A 234 -23.54 -13.95 12.74
N VAL A 235 -23.04 -12.88 13.36
CA VAL A 235 -23.65 -12.22 14.52
C VAL A 235 -23.82 -10.71 14.35
N ASP A 236 -23.31 -10.12 13.27
CA ASP A 236 -23.41 -8.68 12.99
C ASP A 236 -24.35 -8.45 11.79
N TYR A 237 -25.65 -8.60 12.09
CA TYR A 237 -26.78 -8.38 11.18
C TYR A 237 -27.72 -7.33 11.77
N SER A 238 -28.26 -6.46 10.92
CA SER A 238 -29.07 -5.30 11.33
C SER A 238 -30.41 -5.23 10.57
N ASP A 239 -30.96 -4.03 10.42
CA ASP A 239 -32.12 -3.75 9.58
C ASP A 239 -31.75 -3.24 8.16
N ALA A 240 -32.76 -2.96 7.35
CA ALA A 240 -32.63 -2.48 5.98
C ALA A 240 -32.21 -0.99 5.85
N GLU A 241 -32.02 -0.29 6.96
CA GLU A 241 -31.56 1.11 6.99
C GLU A 241 -30.07 1.19 7.34
N HIS A 242 -29.51 0.17 8.03
CA HIS A 242 -28.12 0.09 8.49
C HIS A 242 -27.36 -1.16 7.97
N GLY A 243 -27.91 -1.88 7.00
CA GLY A 243 -27.33 -3.08 6.40
C GLY A 243 -27.96 -3.44 5.05
N SER A 244 -27.40 -4.43 4.37
CA SER A 244 -27.84 -4.85 3.03
C SER A 244 -28.18 -6.33 2.98
N ALA A 245 -29.26 -6.65 2.27
CA ALA A 245 -29.82 -8.00 2.19
C ALA A 245 -28.85 -8.98 1.51
N VAL A 246 -28.63 -10.14 2.13
CA VAL A 246 -27.81 -11.23 1.61
C VAL A 246 -28.54 -12.58 1.78
N GLY A 247 -28.42 -13.46 0.79
CA GLY A 247 -29.05 -14.78 0.78
C GLY A 247 -30.47 -14.79 0.19
N GLU A 248 -31.32 -15.73 0.64
CA GLU A 248 -32.67 -15.89 0.06
C GLU A 248 -33.67 -14.81 0.53
N GLY A 249 -33.57 -13.62 -0.04
CA GLY A 249 -34.53 -12.52 0.10
C GLY A 249 -34.22 -11.53 1.23
N GLU A 250 -35.24 -10.80 1.66
CA GLU A 250 -35.11 -9.60 2.52
C GLU A 250 -35.10 -9.91 4.04
N GLU A 251 -34.78 -11.15 4.46
CA GLU A 251 -34.82 -11.53 5.90
C GLU A 251 -33.49 -11.32 6.63
N HIS A 252 -32.38 -11.12 5.91
CA HIS A 252 -31.02 -11.17 6.45
C HIS A 252 -30.17 -10.00 5.93
N HIS A 253 -30.12 -8.89 6.68
CA HIS A 253 -29.32 -7.72 6.34
C HIS A 253 -27.97 -7.77 7.05
N ALA A 254 -26.89 -8.05 6.33
CA ALA A 254 -25.54 -7.95 6.89
C ALA A 254 -25.22 -6.48 7.15
N SER A 255 -24.73 -6.15 8.36
CA SER A 255 -24.57 -4.77 8.80
C SER A 255 -23.50 -4.02 7.99
N SER A 256 -23.82 -2.81 7.55
CA SER A 256 -22.84 -1.88 6.97
C SER A 256 -21.90 -1.34 8.05
N HIS A 257 -20.66 -1.05 7.66
CA HIS A 257 -19.59 -0.63 8.56
C HIS A 257 -18.44 0.04 7.79
N SER A 258 -17.61 0.83 8.47
CA SER A 258 -16.38 1.39 7.89
C SER A 258 -15.14 0.61 8.33
N HIS A 259 -14.15 0.48 7.46
CA HIS A 259 -12.79 0.13 7.83
C HIS A 259 -11.94 1.40 7.81
N ASN A 260 -11.60 1.96 8.99
CA ASN A 260 -10.87 3.22 9.12
C ASN A 260 -9.43 2.92 9.54
N ALA A 261 -8.49 3.06 8.60
CA ALA A 261 -7.09 2.66 8.76
C ALA A 261 -6.16 3.88 8.82
N VAL A 262 -5.15 3.86 9.70
CA VAL A 262 -4.10 4.89 9.75
C VAL A 262 -2.71 4.24 9.73
N TRP A 263 -1.89 4.64 8.75
CA TRP A 263 -0.48 4.27 8.68
C TRP A 263 0.39 5.32 9.37
N LYS A 264 1.44 4.88 10.07
CA LYS A 264 2.54 5.73 10.57
C LYS A 264 3.72 5.59 9.61
N ILE A 265 4.30 6.71 9.18
CA ILE A 265 5.47 6.78 8.30
C ILE A 265 6.47 7.77 8.92
N HIS A 266 7.57 7.29 9.47
CA HIS A 266 8.69 8.13 9.92
C HIS A 266 9.67 8.32 8.76
N TRP A 267 9.88 9.55 8.32
CA TRP A 267 10.69 9.86 7.14
C TRP A 267 12.18 9.96 7.47
N ALA A 268 13.00 9.11 6.84
CA ALA A 268 14.46 9.21 6.86
C ALA A 268 15.01 10.09 5.73
N LEU A 269 14.17 10.55 4.79
CA LEU A 269 14.57 11.42 3.69
C LEU A 269 15.30 12.66 4.23
N GLY A 270 16.57 12.86 3.82
CA GLY A 270 17.45 13.89 4.40
C GLY A 270 18.53 13.34 5.34
N GLY A 271 18.42 12.09 5.77
CA GLY A 271 19.24 11.48 6.81
C GLY A 271 19.13 12.27 8.11
N THR A 272 20.26 12.72 8.65
CA THR A 272 20.29 13.60 9.85
C THR A 272 19.95 15.07 9.55
N GLY A 273 19.54 15.40 8.32
CA GLY A 273 19.11 16.73 7.91
C GLY A 273 17.60 16.94 8.09
N ALA A 274 17.22 18.05 8.71
CA ALA A 274 15.83 18.41 8.97
C ALA A 274 14.96 18.42 7.70
N GLN A 275 13.81 17.75 7.75
CA GLN A 275 12.82 17.76 6.67
C GLN A 275 11.90 19.00 6.73
N GLN A 276 11.05 19.11 5.71
CA GLN A 276 10.08 20.18 5.50
C GLN A 276 8.81 19.59 4.90
N VAL A 277 7.66 19.86 5.51
CA VAL A 277 6.34 19.53 4.95
C VAL A 277 5.78 20.71 4.17
N GLU A 278 5.28 20.45 2.97
CA GLU A 278 4.61 21.45 2.13
C GLU A 278 3.28 20.90 1.59
N GLN A 279 2.19 21.61 1.86
CA GLN A 279 0.90 21.42 1.19
C GLN A 279 0.95 22.11 -0.18
N TYR A 280 0.42 21.49 -1.22
CA TYR A 280 0.14 22.13 -2.49
C TYR A 280 -1.36 22.33 -2.66
N ASP A 281 -1.78 23.55 -2.98
CA ASP A 281 -3.17 23.90 -3.29
C ASP A 281 -3.27 24.39 -4.75
N THR A 282 -4.24 23.87 -5.49
CA THR A 282 -4.64 24.42 -6.80
C THR A 282 -5.85 25.32 -6.63
N LYS A 283 -5.81 26.54 -7.18
CA LYS A 283 -6.89 27.51 -7.08
C LYS A 283 -7.32 28.00 -8.47
N ASP A 284 -8.62 27.95 -8.75
CA ASP A 284 -9.21 28.65 -9.89
C ASP A 284 -9.21 30.17 -9.63
N THR A 285 -8.64 30.94 -10.55
CA THR A 285 -8.62 32.41 -10.48
C THR A 285 -9.97 33.04 -10.79
N ASN A 286 -10.87 32.28 -11.43
CA ASN A 286 -12.09 32.73 -12.12
C ASN A 286 -11.80 33.62 -13.35
N GLU A 287 -10.55 33.65 -13.83
CA GLU A 287 -10.14 34.30 -15.08
C GLU A 287 -9.88 33.28 -16.20
N SER A 288 -10.04 33.71 -17.45
CA SER A 288 -9.75 32.90 -18.64
C SER A 288 -8.64 33.54 -19.48
N GLY A 289 -7.64 32.73 -19.84
CA GLY A 289 -6.70 33.05 -20.90
C GLY A 289 -7.32 32.87 -22.28
N GLU A 290 -6.49 32.94 -23.33
CA GLU A 290 -6.97 32.88 -24.72
C GLU A 290 -7.65 31.55 -25.11
N GLN A 291 -7.33 30.45 -24.41
CA GLN A 291 -7.81 29.09 -24.76
C GLN A 291 -8.36 28.28 -23.57
N SER A 292 -8.16 28.70 -22.31
CA SER A 292 -8.54 27.94 -21.10
C SER A 292 -8.73 28.86 -19.88
N PRO A 293 -9.38 28.40 -18.81
CA PRO A 293 -9.27 29.01 -17.47
C PRO A 293 -7.81 29.13 -17.01
N ILE A 294 -7.56 30.04 -16.07
CA ILE A 294 -6.27 30.24 -15.40
C ILE A 294 -6.36 29.66 -13.99
N VAL A 295 -5.48 28.72 -13.68
CA VAL A 295 -5.33 28.12 -12.34
C VAL A 295 -3.97 28.45 -11.74
N GLU A 296 -3.93 28.73 -10.44
CA GLU A 296 -2.73 29.03 -9.67
C GLU A 296 -2.39 27.84 -8.74
N GLY A 297 -1.19 27.29 -8.88
CA GLY A 297 -0.63 26.29 -7.95
C GLY A 297 0.27 26.97 -6.93
N ASN A 298 0.06 26.70 -5.64
CA ASN A 298 0.83 27.32 -4.54
C ASN A 298 1.29 26.28 -3.52
N TYR A 299 2.52 26.41 -3.03
CA TYR A 299 3.03 25.62 -1.90
C TYR A 299 2.94 26.40 -0.59
N THR A 300 2.29 25.82 0.42
CA THR A 300 2.17 26.33 1.79
C THR A 300 2.98 25.45 2.73
N LYS A 301 3.95 26.02 3.44
CA LYS A 301 4.81 25.28 4.39
C LYS A 301 4.05 25.00 5.69
N ILE A 302 3.99 23.73 6.08
CA ILE A 302 3.56 23.30 7.42
C ILE A 302 4.83 23.30 8.29
N ASN A 303 4.93 24.25 9.22
CA ASN A 303 6.16 24.52 9.99
C ASN A 303 6.11 24.00 11.43
N GLU A 304 4.93 23.58 11.89
CA GLU A 304 4.63 23.02 13.20
C GLU A 304 3.74 21.78 13.00
N PRO A 305 3.70 20.83 13.95
CA PRO A 305 2.78 19.70 13.91
C PRO A 305 1.32 20.11 13.67
N ALA A 306 0.63 19.41 12.78
CA ALA A 306 -0.71 19.78 12.31
C ALA A 306 -1.46 18.58 11.68
N THR A 307 -2.79 18.62 11.75
CA THR A 307 -3.70 17.84 10.88
C THR A 307 -4.00 18.60 9.59
N ALA A 308 -4.39 17.90 8.54
CA ALA A 308 -4.96 18.48 7.32
C ALA A 308 -5.96 17.54 6.64
N GLN A 309 -6.96 18.12 5.98
CA GLN A 309 -8.01 17.43 5.22
C GLN A 309 -7.79 17.60 3.72
N TRP A 310 -8.14 16.56 2.97
CA TRP A 310 -8.04 16.50 1.52
C TRP A 310 -9.18 17.30 0.85
N THR A 311 -8.87 17.89 -0.29
CA THR A 311 -9.84 18.57 -1.16
C THR A 311 -9.40 18.41 -2.61
N ASP A 312 -10.31 18.61 -3.57
CA ASP A 312 -10.00 18.60 -5.01
C ASP A 312 -8.70 19.36 -5.33
N ALA A 313 -7.75 18.66 -5.96
CA ALA A 313 -6.45 19.17 -6.39
C ALA A 313 -5.54 19.76 -5.26
N ARG A 314 -5.74 19.31 -4.01
CA ARG A 314 -4.77 19.38 -2.90
C ARG A 314 -3.96 18.08 -2.78
N TRP A 315 -2.71 18.22 -2.40
CA TRP A 315 -1.84 17.13 -1.92
C TRP A 315 -0.77 17.69 -0.98
N TRP A 316 0.01 16.82 -0.35
CA TRP A 316 1.13 17.21 0.52
C TRP A 316 2.41 16.48 0.12
N LYS A 317 3.57 17.03 0.46
CA LYS A 317 4.84 16.34 0.37
C LYS A 317 5.72 16.55 1.59
N VAL A 318 6.52 15.54 1.88
CA VAL A 318 7.69 15.66 2.78
C VAL A 318 8.93 15.81 1.90
N SER A 319 9.76 16.79 2.23
CA SER A 319 10.92 17.19 1.43
C SER A 319 12.16 17.32 2.31
N ALA A 320 13.34 17.12 1.72
CA ALA A 320 14.62 17.23 2.40
C ALA A 320 15.45 18.38 1.82
N PRO A 321 15.33 19.63 2.31
CA PRO A 321 16.02 20.81 1.75
C PRO A 321 17.55 20.73 1.67
N GLY A 322 18.18 19.77 2.38
CA GLY A 322 19.61 19.48 2.28
C GLY A 322 20.01 18.53 1.14
N MET A 323 19.05 17.85 0.51
CA MET A 323 19.27 16.90 -0.59
C MET A 323 18.71 17.46 -1.90
N LEU A 324 19.60 17.64 -2.88
CA LEU A 324 19.24 18.10 -4.22
C LEU A 324 19.53 17.01 -5.25
N ASN A 325 18.69 16.90 -6.26
CA ASN A 325 18.98 16.09 -7.45
C ASN A 325 20.01 16.78 -8.37
N ALA A 326 20.36 16.13 -9.48
CA ALA A 326 21.38 16.64 -10.41
C ALA A 326 21.00 17.98 -11.08
N ASP A 327 19.72 18.36 -11.10
CA ASP A 327 19.21 19.64 -11.61
C ASP A 327 19.14 20.73 -10.54
N GLY A 328 19.47 20.39 -9.28
CA GLY A 328 19.40 21.30 -8.14
C GLY A 328 18.01 21.44 -7.51
N HIS A 329 17.05 20.58 -7.86
CA HIS A 329 15.73 20.56 -7.24
C HIS A 329 15.77 19.78 -5.91
N VAL A 330 14.95 20.21 -4.94
CA VAL A 330 14.86 19.58 -3.61
C VAL A 330 14.14 18.24 -3.70
N MET A 331 14.81 17.17 -3.28
CA MET A 331 14.24 15.82 -3.24
C MET A 331 13.06 15.75 -2.26
N SER A 332 11.97 15.10 -2.68
CA SER A 332 10.74 14.97 -1.89
C SER A 332 9.89 13.76 -2.25
N TYR A 333 8.94 13.42 -1.40
CA TYR A 333 7.85 12.48 -1.68
C TYR A 333 6.51 13.17 -1.43
N GLU A 334 5.64 13.12 -2.43
CA GLU A 334 4.23 13.46 -2.34
C GLU A 334 3.45 12.31 -1.69
N ILE A 335 2.43 12.65 -0.90
CA ILE A 335 1.40 11.74 -0.39
C ILE A 335 0.15 11.99 -1.25
N ASP A 336 -0.10 11.09 -2.19
CA ASP A 336 -1.32 11.03 -3.01
C ASP A 336 -2.33 10.09 -2.33
N MET A 337 -3.41 10.68 -1.82
CA MET A 337 -4.51 9.96 -1.18
C MET A 337 -5.34 9.11 -2.16
N GLY A 338 -5.27 9.39 -3.47
CA GLY A 338 -6.23 8.87 -4.44
C GLY A 338 -7.67 9.28 -4.10
N LYS A 339 -8.61 8.33 -4.15
CA LYS A 339 -9.97 8.49 -3.61
C LYS A 339 -10.15 7.56 -2.41
N THR A 340 -10.35 8.14 -1.24
CA THR A 340 -10.76 7.47 0.00
C THR A 340 -12.30 7.53 0.15
N ASP A 341 -12.86 6.81 1.12
CA ASP A 341 -14.17 7.15 1.71
C ASP A 341 -13.95 7.89 3.04
N GLY A 342 -15.02 8.45 3.61
CA GLY A 342 -14.96 9.24 4.84
C GLY A 342 -14.37 8.47 6.02
N PHE A 343 -13.38 9.08 6.67
CA PHE A 343 -12.67 8.54 7.83
C PHE A 343 -13.18 9.16 9.14
N SER A 344 -13.33 8.35 10.19
CA SER A 344 -13.49 8.81 11.59
C SER A 344 -12.95 7.75 12.56
N PHE A 345 -12.43 8.18 13.71
CA PHE A 345 -12.21 7.32 14.87
C PHE A 345 -13.14 7.67 16.00
N ILE A 346 -13.94 6.69 16.43
CA ILE A 346 -14.94 6.90 17.48
C ILE A 346 -14.26 6.98 18.87
N ASP A 347 -12.99 6.59 19.02
CA ASP A 347 -12.21 6.99 20.21
C ASP A 347 -11.88 8.49 20.20
N ASP A 348 -11.57 9.08 19.05
CA ASP A 348 -11.23 10.50 18.97
C ASP A 348 -12.48 11.37 19.23
N GLU A 349 -13.62 11.07 18.58
CA GLU A 349 -14.93 11.69 18.86
C GLU A 349 -15.29 11.68 20.35
N LYS A 350 -15.11 10.53 21.01
CA LYS A 350 -15.49 10.32 22.42
C LYS A 350 -14.57 11.01 23.42
N ASN A 351 -13.30 11.26 23.08
CA ASN A 351 -12.30 11.73 24.04
C ASN A 351 -11.88 13.20 23.84
N HIS A 352 -12.02 13.78 22.64
CA HIS A 352 -11.63 15.18 22.37
C HIS A 352 -12.76 16.19 22.65
N GLY A 353 -14.01 15.75 22.64
CA GLY A 353 -15.19 16.53 23.01
C GLY A 353 -15.97 17.06 21.80
N ALA A 354 -17.27 17.30 21.98
CA ALA A 354 -18.23 17.48 20.89
C ALA A 354 -18.07 18.78 20.04
N ASP A 355 -17.17 19.69 20.42
CA ASP A 355 -16.82 20.89 19.65
C ASP A 355 -15.40 20.80 19.04
N ALA A 356 -14.73 19.64 19.13
CA ALA A 356 -13.40 19.42 18.57
C ALA A 356 -13.49 18.99 17.09
N ASP A 357 -12.56 19.48 16.28
CA ASP A 357 -12.32 18.97 14.93
C ASP A 357 -11.45 17.71 15.05
N THR A 358 -12.05 16.54 14.74
CA THR A 358 -11.41 15.23 14.84
C THR A 358 -10.89 14.70 13.51
N ASP A 359 -11.22 15.39 12.41
CA ASP A 359 -11.22 14.78 11.09
C ASP A 359 -9.95 15.16 10.34
N TYR A 360 -9.23 14.16 9.82
CA TYR A 360 -8.00 14.36 9.05
C TYR A 360 -7.79 13.24 8.04
N ASP A 361 -7.23 13.60 6.88
CA ASP A 361 -6.73 12.66 5.88
C ASP A 361 -5.22 12.44 6.08
N VAL A 362 -4.52 13.49 6.50
CA VAL A 362 -3.12 13.42 6.94
C VAL A 362 -2.89 14.20 8.22
N ALA A 363 -1.91 13.77 9.01
CA ALA A 363 -1.32 14.60 10.06
C ALA A 363 0.21 14.49 10.04
N PHE A 364 0.87 15.49 10.59
CA PHE A 364 2.32 15.56 10.68
C PHE A 364 2.73 15.88 12.12
N THR A 365 3.68 15.11 12.66
CA THR A 365 4.26 15.30 14.00
C THR A 365 5.79 15.25 13.91
N ASN A 366 6.48 15.78 14.93
CA ASN A 366 7.87 15.37 15.16
C ASN A 366 7.88 13.92 15.67
N ALA A 367 8.94 13.18 15.36
CA ALA A 367 9.16 11.82 15.84
C ALA A 367 9.27 11.75 17.37
N ASP A 368 8.68 10.70 17.95
CA ASP A 368 8.79 10.35 19.37
C ASP A 368 8.53 8.84 19.53
N ASP A 369 9.37 8.17 20.33
CA ASP A 369 9.30 6.74 20.63
C ASP A 369 7.92 6.32 21.20
N CYS A 370 7.21 7.20 21.91
CA CYS A 370 5.90 6.90 22.49
C CYS A 370 4.69 7.29 21.62
N HIS A 371 4.91 7.85 20.42
CA HIS A 371 3.88 8.04 19.41
C HIS A 371 3.78 6.78 18.54
N ILE A 372 3.05 5.76 19.03
CA ILE A 372 2.99 4.42 18.41
C ILE A 372 1.65 4.20 17.69
N TYR A 373 0.53 4.32 18.41
CA TYR A 373 -0.80 4.01 17.90
C TYR A 373 -1.59 5.29 17.59
N ALA A 374 -2.30 5.31 16.45
CA ALA A 374 -3.04 6.48 16.00
C ALA A 374 -4.22 6.84 16.92
N THR A 375 -4.80 5.85 17.63
CA THR A 375 -5.72 6.00 18.77
C THR A 375 -5.48 4.90 19.80
N TYR A 376 -6.16 4.95 20.96
CA TYR A 376 -5.95 4.01 22.08
C TYR A 376 -4.48 3.87 22.56
N ASN A 377 -3.60 4.82 22.21
CA ASN A 377 -2.21 4.86 22.63
C ASN A 377 -2.13 4.96 24.16
N ARG A 378 -1.29 4.14 24.78
CA ARG A 378 -1.26 3.96 26.25
C ARG A 378 0.05 4.48 26.82
N GLY A 379 -0.06 5.44 27.74
CA GLY A 379 1.10 6.01 28.43
C GLY A 379 0.83 7.44 28.84
N THR A 380 1.87 8.28 28.74
CA THR A 380 1.84 9.69 29.13
C THR A 380 1.80 10.68 27.96
N CYS A 381 1.93 10.20 26.72
CA CYS A 381 2.19 11.05 25.55
C CYS A 381 0.94 11.50 24.78
N GLY A 382 -0.25 11.09 25.22
CA GLY A 382 -1.51 11.30 24.51
C GLY A 382 -2.17 10.01 24.04
N ARG A 383 -3.46 10.10 23.70
CA ARG A 383 -4.27 8.95 23.25
C ARG A 383 -4.04 8.56 21.79
N GLY A 384 -3.53 9.47 20.96
CA GLY A 384 -3.54 9.33 19.52
C GLY A 384 -3.07 10.60 18.81
N VAL A 385 -3.20 10.61 17.48
CA VAL A 385 -2.66 11.64 16.57
C VAL A 385 -3.04 13.07 17.00
N LEU A 386 -4.30 13.29 17.38
CA LEU A 386 -4.81 14.60 17.78
C LEU A 386 -4.14 15.14 19.05
N ASP A 387 -3.86 14.27 20.04
CA ASP A 387 -3.07 14.64 21.21
C ASP A 387 -1.59 14.82 20.85
N PHE A 388 -1.01 14.02 19.95
CA PHE A 388 0.41 14.13 19.56
C PHE A 388 0.69 15.50 18.90
N VAL A 389 -0.11 15.87 17.91
CA VAL A 389 -0.08 17.18 17.22
C VAL A 389 -0.23 18.33 18.22
N LYS A 390 -1.18 18.21 19.14
CA LYS A 390 -1.49 19.22 20.17
C LYS A 390 -0.40 19.36 21.24
N ASN A 391 0.23 18.25 21.65
CA ASN A 391 1.28 18.24 22.65
C ASN A 391 2.59 18.85 22.12
N GLN A 392 2.87 18.71 20.83
CA GLN A 392 4.01 19.31 20.13
C GLN A 392 3.67 20.68 19.47
N SER A 393 2.53 21.30 19.80
CA SER A 393 2.13 22.59 19.21
C SER A 393 3.12 23.72 19.60
N GLY A 394 3.55 24.52 18.62
CA GLY A 394 4.64 25.49 18.80
C GLY A 394 6.05 24.93 18.62
N GLU A 395 6.23 23.62 18.42
CA GLU A 395 7.50 23.05 17.99
C GLU A 395 7.73 23.25 16.49
N LYS A 396 8.98 23.46 16.09
CA LYS A 396 9.36 23.38 14.67
C LYS A 396 9.26 21.92 14.22
N LEU A 397 8.41 21.66 13.24
CA LEU A 397 8.33 20.37 12.53
C LEU A 397 9.60 20.18 11.69
N GLN A 398 10.34 19.08 11.94
CA GLN A 398 11.66 18.87 11.32
C GLN A 398 12.22 17.44 11.32
N ASP A 399 11.65 16.54 12.13
CA ASP A 399 11.96 15.10 12.16
C ASP A 399 10.62 14.39 11.94
N VAL A 400 10.23 14.26 10.67
CA VAL A 400 8.81 14.18 10.30
C VAL A 400 8.29 12.76 10.41
N VAL A 401 7.20 12.60 11.17
CA VAL A 401 6.28 11.48 11.06
C VAL A 401 5.00 11.95 10.38
N SER A 402 4.61 11.25 9.31
CA SER A 402 3.29 11.36 8.70
C SER A 402 2.37 10.28 9.24
N TRP A 403 1.13 10.67 9.51
CA TRP A 403 0.01 9.80 9.81
C TRP A 403 -0.97 9.93 8.64
N VAL A 404 -1.24 8.85 7.92
CA VAL A 404 -2.09 8.88 6.71
C VAL A 404 -3.33 8.04 6.98
N ALA A 405 -4.49 8.68 6.91
CA ALA A 405 -5.79 8.12 7.26
C ALA A 405 -6.60 7.80 6.00
N VAL A 406 -7.17 6.60 5.95
CA VAL A 406 -8.01 6.13 4.83
C VAL A 406 -9.25 5.46 5.39
N GLY A 407 -10.42 5.99 5.06
CA GLY A 407 -11.69 5.30 5.23
C GLY A 407 -12.04 4.44 4.02
N TYR A 408 -12.76 3.35 4.27
CA TYR A 408 -13.45 2.52 3.29
C TYR A 408 -14.82 2.16 3.86
N HIS A 409 -15.93 2.52 3.18
CA HIS A 409 -17.28 2.18 3.67
C HIS A 409 -17.77 0.90 3.02
N HIS A 410 -17.89 -0.16 3.81
CA HIS A 410 -18.32 -1.47 3.37
C HIS A 410 -19.83 -1.61 3.55
N VAL A 411 -20.54 -1.64 2.41
CA VAL A 411 -21.96 -2.00 2.32
C VAL A 411 -22.04 -3.42 1.74
N PRO A 412 -22.31 -4.45 2.56
CA PRO A 412 -22.20 -5.85 2.14
C PRO A 412 -23.13 -6.23 0.98
N ARG A 413 -22.69 -7.21 0.18
CA ARG A 413 -23.37 -7.68 -1.03
C ARG A 413 -23.56 -9.19 -1.02
N ASP A 414 -24.46 -9.65 -1.88
CA ASP A 414 -24.78 -11.07 -2.05
C ASP A 414 -23.55 -11.88 -2.53
N GLU A 415 -22.61 -11.24 -3.25
CA GLU A 415 -21.34 -11.85 -3.66
C GLU A 415 -20.29 -11.97 -2.53
N GLU A 416 -20.50 -11.35 -1.36
CA GLU A 416 -19.59 -11.42 -0.20
C GLU A 416 -20.00 -12.52 0.80
N GLN A 417 -20.91 -13.42 0.42
CA GLN A 417 -21.22 -14.61 1.21
C GLN A 417 -20.09 -15.65 1.16
N SER A 418 -19.37 -15.78 2.29
CA SER A 418 -18.42 -16.85 2.67
C SER A 418 -17.75 -17.65 1.54
N PRO A 419 -16.50 -17.31 1.14
CA PRO A 419 -15.66 -16.20 1.58
C PRO A 419 -15.89 -14.91 0.77
N MET A 420 -15.62 -13.74 1.37
CA MET A 420 -15.66 -12.45 0.69
C MET A 420 -14.52 -12.31 -0.35
N GLU A 421 -14.79 -11.67 -1.49
CA GLU A 421 -13.70 -11.15 -2.34
C GLU A 421 -12.89 -10.08 -1.59
N VAL A 422 -11.60 -9.93 -1.91
CA VAL A 422 -10.73 -8.96 -1.23
C VAL A 422 -11.02 -7.55 -1.73
N HIS A 423 -11.62 -6.69 -0.90
CA HIS A 423 -11.66 -5.25 -1.14
C HIS A 423 -10.41 -4.56 -0.54
N TRP A 424 -10.03 -3.41 -1.09
CA TRP A 424 -8.75 -2.75 -0.81
C TRP A 424 -8.90 -1.26 -0.55
N GLN A 425 -8.14 -0.75 0.43
CA GLN A 425 -7.96 0.67 0.70
C GLN A 425 -6.47 0.99 0.87
N GLY A 426 -6.04 2.23 0.61
CA GLY A 426 -4.63 2.62 0.70
C GLY A 426 -4.35 3.95 0.04
N PHE A 427 -3.07 4.27 -0.14
CA PHE A 427 -2.60 5.53 -0.72
C PHE A 427 -1.27 5.31 -1.47
N THR A 428 -0.78 6.33 -2.18
CA THR A 428 0.51 6.27 -2.89
C THR A 428 1.45 7.37 -2.40
N MET A 429 2.70 7.00 -2.10
CA MET A 429 3.80 7.94 -1.95
C MET A 429 4.56 8.04 -3.27
N VAL A 430 4.56 9.22 -3.89
CA VAL A 430 5.11 9.50 -5.22
C VAL A 430 6.42 10.27 -5.10
N PRO A 431 7.54 9.82 -5.69
CA PRO A 431 8.78 10.59 -5.69
C PRO A 431 8.64 11.88 -6.51
N ARG A 432 8.90 13.01 -5.87
CA ARG A 432 8.90 14.36 -6.47
C ARG A 432 10.33 14.90 -6.44
N ASP A 433 10.91 15.07 -7.62
CA ASP A 433 12.29 15.53 -7.83
C ASP A 433 13.38 14.63 -7.21
N LEU A 434 13.06 13.38 -6.82
CA LEU A 434 14.01 12.41 -6.24
C LEU A 434 15.22 12.14 -7.15
N THR A 435 15.00 12.16 -8.46
CA THR A 435 16.03 12.16 -9.51
C THR A 435 15.72 13.26 -10.53
N ALA A 436 16.74 13.74 -11.26
CA ALA A 436 16.60 14.81 -12.26
C ALA A 436 15.67 14.40 -13.42
N GLN A 437 15.89 13.21 -13.95
CA GLN A 437 15.03 12.56 -14.95
C GLN A 437 14.50 11.23 -14.36
N ARG A 438 13.65 10.54 -15.14
CA ARG A 438 13.25 9.15 -14.86
C ARG A 438 14.47 8.25 -14.66
N LEU A 439 14.34 7.23 -13.80
CA LEU A 439 15.43 6.31 -13.46
C LEU A 439 15.98 5.55 -14.67
N ASP A 440 15.10 5.10 -15.57
CA ASP A 440 15.46 4.42 -16.83
C ASP A 440 15.25 5.33 -18.05
N VAL A 441 16.10 6.36 -18.18
CA VAL A 441 16.15 7.20 -19.40
C VAL A 441 16.53 6.30 -20.60
N PRO A 442 15.75 6.29 -21.71
CA PRO A 442 16.17 5.63 -22.94
C PRO A 442 17.46 6.26 -23.49
N GLU A 443 18.35 5.45 -24.08
CA GLU A 443 19.61 5.92 -24.68
C GLU A 443 19.33 6.97 -25.78
N GLU A 444 18.24 6.81 -26.53
CA GLU A 444 17.77 7.76 -27.55
C GLU A 444 17.23 9.08 -26.98
N ARG A 445 17.30 9.28 -25.65
CA ARG A 445 16.80 10.45 -24.91
C ARG A 445 17.73 10.93 -23.79
N SER A 446 18.98 10.47 -23.71
CA SER A 446 19.93 10.89 -22.66
C SER A 446 20.02 12.42 -22.53
N GLU A 447 20.16 13.12 -23.66
CA GLU A 447 20.34 14.58 -23.71
C GLU A 447 19.04 15.38 -23.49
N LEU A 448 17.87 14.72 -23.36
CA LEU A 448 16.57 15.40 -23.21
C LEU A 448 16.26 15.70 -21.75
N ASN A 449 17.03 16.60 -21.15
CA ASN A 449 16.70 17.19 -19.86
C ASN A 449 16.06 18.59 -20.02
N GLY A 450 14.90 18.81 -19.39
CA GLY A 450 14.14 20.05 -19.51
C GLY A 450 13.61 20.34 -20.93
N ARG A 451 13.67 21.61 -21.34
CA ARG A 451 13.20 22.08 -22.66
C ARG A 451 14.35 22.03 -23.69
N PRO A 452 14.19 21.36 -24.85
CA PRO A 452 15.17 21.42 -25.93
C PRO A 452 15.39 22.85 -26.44
N GLU A 453 16.65 23.24 -26.63
CA GLU A 453 17.03 24.59 -27.09
C GLU A 453 16.43 24.89 -28.49
N ASP A 454 16.59 23.97 -29.43
CA ASP A 454 16.12 24.07 -30.83
C ASP A 454 14.65 23.61 -31.04
N TRP A 455 13.77 23.78 -30.05
CA TRP A 455 12.35 23.41 -30.20
C TRP A 455 11.61 24.30 -31.22
N GLN A 456 11.60 23.87 -32.48
CA GLN A 456 10.88 24.50 -33.61
C GLN A 456 9.47 23.91 -33.82
N GLY A 457 8.90 23.22 -32.82
CA GLY A 457 7.66 22.46 -32.96
C GLY A 457 7.87 21.03 -33.48
N GLN A 458 9.12 20.56 -33.49
CA GLN A 458 9.52 19.17 -33.66
C GLN A 458 10.56 18.84 -32.57
N LEU A 459 10.60 17.60 -32.08
CA LEU A 459 11.73 17.12 -31.26
C LEU A 459 13.03 17.23 -32.09
N PRO A 460 14.20 17.39 -31.44
CA PRO A 460 15.47 17.43 -32.16
C PRO A 460 15.65 16.16 -33.02
N PRO A 461 16.34 16.26 -34.18
CA PRO A 461 16.63 15.11 -35.03
C PRO A 461 17.36 13.99 -34.29
N GLU A 462 17.32 12.78 -34.87
CA GLU A 462 18.08 11.61 -34.39
C GLU A 462 19.57 11.96 -34.20
N GLY A 463 20.17 11.41 -33.13
CA GLY A 463 21.48 11.83 -32.60
C GLY A 463 22.66 11.72 -33.58
N ASN A 464 23.72 12.48 -33.29
CA ASN A 464 24.85 12.72 -34.20
C ASN A 464 26.21 12.68 -33.50
#